data_AF-A0A1R0WG63-F1
#
_entry.id   AF-A0A1R0WG63-F1
#
_cell.length_a   1.000
_cell.length_b   1.000
_cell.length_c   1.000
_cell.angle_alpha   90.00
_cell.angle_beta   90.00
_cell.angle_gamma   90.00
#
_symmetry.space_group_name_H-M   'P 1'
#
loop_
_entity.id
_entity.type
_entity.pdbx_description
1 polymer ?
#
loop_
_entity_poly.entity_id
_entity_poly.type
_entity_poly.pdbx_seq_one_letter_code
_entity_poly.pdbx_strand_id
1 'polypeptide(L)'
;MSERVITNAEILAEPPGRELDAYIAIKVMGFKEITIVGSHYFTDPIDTQVKPYSTDISAAWEVEEQIKELGLTVEYTGSLKQVVLGTGEYVGMFDFIHATAEQRCKAALLAVIGGSGNE
;
A
#
# COMPACT_ATOMS: atom_id res chain seq x y z
N MET A 1 12.00 -11.05 -0.81
CA MET A 1 12.55 -9.76 -1.29
C MET A 1 13.18 -9.04 -0.09
N SER A 2 14.49 -8.81 -0.08
CA SER A 2 15.16 -8.03 0.99
C SER A 2 15.39 -6.58 0.55
N GLU A 3 15.06 -5.62 1.43
CA GLU A 3 15.47 -4.20 1.48
C GLU A 3 15.71 -3.42 0.17
N ARG A 4 14.93 -3.66 -0.88
CA ARG A 4 14.85 -2.67 -1.97
C ARG A 4 14.12 -1.43 -1.45
N VAL A 5 14.78 -0.27 -1.51
CA VAL A 5 14.13 1.03 -1.32
C VAL A 5 13.35 1.34 -2.59
N ILE A 6 12.02 1.39 -2.51
CA ILE A 6 11.14 1.80 -3.60
C ILE A 6 10.86 3.30 -3.48
N THR A 7 10.97 4.03 -4.58
CA THR A 7 10.73 5.48 -4.62
C THR A 7 9.24 5.80 -4.77
N ASN A 8 8.83 7.02 -4.41
CA ASN A 8 7.46 7.48 -4.58
C ASN A 8 6.97 7.37 -6.04
N ALA A 9 7.85 7.65 -7.01
CA ALA A 9 7.51 7.55 -8.43
C ALA A 9 7.28 6.10 -8.86
N GLU A 10 8.11 5.16 -8.39
CA GLU A 10 7.92 3.74 -8.63
C GLU A 10 6.61 3.23 -8.00
N ILE A 11 6.30 3.64 -6.76
CA ILE A 11 5.02 3.28 -6.10
C ILE A 11 3.82 3.73 -6.93
N LEU A 12 3.84 4.97 -7.42
CA LEU A 12 2.73 5.52 -8.20
C LEU A 12 2.56 4.81 -9.55
N ALA A 13 3.67 4.40 -10.17
CA ALA A 13 3.68 3.72 -11.46
C ALA A 13 3.39 2.21 -11.36
N GLU A 14 3.58 1.59 -10.20
CA GLU A 14 3.38 0.16 -10.00
C GLU A 14 1.89 -0.23 -10.18
N PRO A 15 1.55 -1.11 -11.13
CA PRO A 15 0.17 -1.58 -11.27
C PRO A 15 -0.30 -2.41 -10.06
N PRO A 16 -1.62 -2.52 -9.84
CA PRO A 16 -2.14 -3.42 -8.81
C PRO A 16 -1.83 -4.88 -9.17
N GLY A 17 -1.45 -5.65 -8.16
CA GLY A 17 -1.05 -7.05 -8.33
C GLY A 17 0.00 -7.49 -7.32
N ARG A 18 0.54 -8.69 -7.56
CA ARG A 18 1.35 -9.44 -6.58
C ARG A 18 2.58 -8.67 -6.08
N GLU A 19 3.23 -7.89 -6.95
CA GLU A 19 4.41 -7.12 -6.56
C GLU A 19 4.04 -5.97 -5.63
N LEU A 20 3.02 -5.18 -5.96
CA LEU A 20 2.50 -4.14 -5.09
C LEU A 20 1.99 -4.71 -3.75
N ASP A 21 1.26 -5.83 -3.80
CA ASP A 21 0.76 -6.55 -2.61
C ASP A 21 1.90 -7.01 -1.69
N ALA A 22 3.01 -7.48 -2.26
CA ALA A 22 4.19 -7.86 -1.51
C ALA A 22 4.87 -6.66 -0.81
N TYR A 23 4.93 -5.50 -1.47
CA TYR A 23 5.44 -4.28 -0.83
C TYR A 23 4.55 -3.84 0.33
N ILE A 24 3.23 -3.88 0.15
CA ILE A 24 2.25 -3.55 1.21
C ILE A 24 2.42 -4.49 2.41
N ALA A 25 2.51 -5.80 2.14
CA ALA A 25 2.72 -6.81 3.17
C ALA A 25 3.98 -6.51 4.01
N ILE A 26 5.12 -6.24 3.38
CA ILE A 26 6.36 -5.99 4.10
C ILE A 26 6.34 -4.64 4.82
N LYS A 27 5.96 -3.57 4.11
CA LYS A 27 6.19 -2.20 4.57
C LYS A 27 5.06 -1.68 5.45
N VAL A 28 3.82 -2.02 5.14
CA VAL A 28 2.65 -1.53 5.90
C VAL A 28 2.21 -2.55 6.93
N MET A 29 2.06 -3.82 6.52
CA MET A 29 1.57 -4.89 7.41
C MET A 29 2.66 -5.48 8.32
N GLY A 30 3.91 -5.07 8.16
CA GLY A 30 5.01 -5.46 9.03
C GLY A 30 5.49 -6.91 8.89
N PHE A 31 5.14 -7.59 7.78
CA PHE A 31 5.69 -8.92 7.51
C PHE A 31 7.20 -8.85 7.26
N LYS A 32 7.96 -9.78 7.85
CA LYS A 32 9.43 -9.76 7.80
C LYS A 32 9.98 -10.07 6.41
N GLU A 33 9.40 -11.07 5.77
CA GLU A 33 9.83 -11.52 4.46
C GLU A 33 8.68 -12.10 3.64
N ILE A 34 8.93 -12.16 2.33
CA ILE A 34 8.05 -12.79 1.36
C ILE A 34 8.83 -13.89 0.65
N THR A 35 8.30 -15.11 0.71
CA THR A 35 8.76 -16.27 -0.05
C THR A 35 7.96 -16.40 -1.34
N ILE A 36 8.64 -16.64 -2.46
CA ILE A 36 8.01 -16.83 -3.78
C ILE A 36 8.17 -18.30 -4.17
N VAL A 37 7.05 -18.99 -4.39
CA VAL A 37 7.01 -20.39 -4.86
C VAL A 37 6.23 -20.45 -6.17
N GLY A 38 6.96 -20.61 -7.28
CA GLY A 38 6.39 -20.50 -8.62
C GLY A 38 5.86 -19.09 -8.84
N SER A 39 4.53 -18.96 -8.97
CA SER A 39 3.88 -17.65 -9.10
C SER A 39 3.35 -17.11 -7.76
N HIS A 40 3.25 -17.91 -6.71
CA HIS A 40 2.59 -17.53 -5.45
C HIS A 40 3.55 -16.86 -4.47
N TYR A 41 3.02 -15.92 -3.69
CA TYR A 41 3.74 -15.11 -2.71
C TYR A 41 3.21 -15.46 -1.32
N PHE A 42 4.10 -15.74 -0.38
CA PHE A 42 3.76 -16.15 0.99
C PHE A 42 4.47 -15.26 2.00
N THR A 43 3.80 -14.93 3.10
CA THR A 43 4.41 -14.24 4.24
C THR A 43 5.09 -15.24 5.18
N ASP A 44 6.06 -14.79 5.99
CA ASP A 44 6.67 -15.58 7.08
C ASP A 44 5.92 -15.37 8.41
N PRO A 45 5.51 -16.44 9.15
CA PRO A 45 5.71 -17.87 8.88
C PRO A 45 5.05 -18.35 7.58
N ILE A 46 5.83 -19.11 6.79
CA ILE A 46 5.55 -19.61 5.42
C ILE A 46 4.32 -20.51 5.40
N ASP A 47 3.13 -19.93 5.56
CA ASP A 47 1.87 -20.68 5.47
C ASP A 47 0.68 -19.81 5.03
N THR A 48 0.86 -18.49 4.96
CA THR A 48 -0.22 -17.58 4.53
C THR A 48 0.13 -16.94 3.19
N GLN A 49 -0.72 -17.17 2.20
CA GLN A 49 -0.62 -16.49 0.91
C GLN A 49 -0.82 -14.98 1.12
N VAL A 50 0.02 -14.17 0.48
CA VAL A 50 -0.13 -12.70 0.48
C VAL A 50 -1.52 -12.35 -0.03
N LYS A 51 -2.26 -11.58 0.78
CA LYS A 51 -3.60 -11.14 0.42
C LYS A 51 -3.54 -10.18 -0.79
N PRO A 52 -4.59 -10.16 -1.63
CA PRO A 52 -4.66 -9.30 -2.81
C PRO A 52 -4.98 -7.84 -2.44
N TYR A 53 -4.17 -7.20 -1.61
CA TYR A 53 -4.43 -5.87 -1.02
C TYR A 53 -4.82 -4.80 -2.05
N SER A 54 -4.11 -4.74 -3.18
CA SER A 54 -4.30 -3.72 -4.21
C SER A 54 -5.48 -3.98 -5.15
N THR A 55 -6.09 -5.17 -5.12
CA THR A 55 -7.19 -5.56 -6.02
C THR A 55 -8.49 -5.95 -5.29
N ASP A 56 -8.43 -6.26 -4.00
CA ASP A 56 -9.58 -6.55 -3.15
C ASP A 56 -9.79 -5.43 -2.13
N ILE A 57 -10.94 -4.76 -2.21
CA ILE A 57 -11.27 -3.65 -1.32
C ILE A 57 -11.37 -4.04 0.16
N SER A 58 -11.75 -5.30 0.44
CA SER A 58 -11.85 -5.82 1.81
C SER A 58 -10.46 -5.98 2.40
N ALA A 59 -9.49 -6.49 1.61
CA ALA A 59 -8.10 -6.59 2.02
C ALA A 59 -7.45 -5.20 2.16
N ALA A 60 -7.75 -4.26 1.26
CA ALA A 60 -7.29 -2.88 1.36
C ALA A 60 -7.77 -2.19 2.66
N TRP A 61 -8.93 -2.58 3.18
CA TRP A 61 -9.44 -2.07 4.46
C TRP A 61 -8.53 -2.43 5.64
N GLU A 62 -8.00 -3.65 5.67
CA GLU A 62 -7.04 -4.08 6.70
C GLU A 62 -5.76 -3.22 6.66
N VAL A 63 -5.35 -2.76 5.48
CA VAL A 63 -4.21 -1.84 5.31
C VAL A 63 -4.51 -0.47 5.93
N GLU A 64 -5.72 0.06 5.74
CA GLU A 64 -6.15 1.31 6.37
C GLU A 64 -6.26 1.19 7.89
N GLU A 65 -6.73 0.05 8.40
CA GLU A 65 -6.73 -0.25 9.83
C GLU A 65 -5.31 -0.26 10.38
N GLN A 66 -4.36 -0.89 9.67
CA GLN A 66 -2.96 -0.89 10.07
C GLN A 66 -2.34 0.51 10.08
N ILE A 67 -2.65 1.35 9.09
CA ILE A 67 -2.22 2.76 9.06
C ILE A 67 -2.72 3.52 10.28
N LYS A 68 -3.96 3.28 10.69
CA LYS A 68 -4.53 3.87 11.90
C LYS A 68 -3.80 3.39 13.16
N GLU A 69 -3.46 2.11 13.25
CA GLU A 69 -2.67 1.56 14.36
C GLU A 69 -1.25 2.15 14.42
N LEU A 70 -0.64 2.41 13.26
CA LEU A 70 0.66 3.07 13.13
C LEU A 70 0.60 4.58 13.43
N GLY A 71 -0.59 5.16 13.57
CA GLY A 71 -0.77 6.59 13.84
C GLY A 71 -0.53 7.50 12.64
N LEU A 72 -0.51 6.94 11.41
CA LEU A 72 -0.14 7.65 10.18
C LEU A 72 -1.35 8.23 9.40
N THR A 73 -2.47 8.48 10.08
CA THR A 73 -3.73 8.90 9.43
C THR A 73 -3.59 10.22 8.67
N VAL A 74 -2.76 11.15 9.15
CA VAL A 74 -2.56 12.47 8.52
C VAL A 74 -1.74 12.32 7.23
N GLU A 75 -0.61 11.62 7.31
CA GLU A 75 0.28 11.29 6.21
C GLU A 75 -0.46 10.48 5.14
N TYR A 76 -1.28 9.53 5.57
CA TYR A 76 -2.15 8.74 4.71
C TYR A 76 -3.14 9.61 3.96
N THR A 77 -3.87 10.49 4.65
CA THR A 77 -4.86 11.37 4.02
C THR A 77 -4.20 12.31 3.00
N GLY A 78 -3.02 12.83 3.31
CA GLY A 78 -2.21 13.63 2.38
C GLY A 78 -1.78 12.84 1.14
N SER A 79 -1.30 11.61 1.35
CA SER A 79 -0.88 10.70 0.29
C SER A 79 -2.05 10.25 -0.58
N LEU A 80 -3.22 9.97 0.02
CA LEU A 80 -4.44 9.61 -0.71
C LEU A 80 -4.89 10.76 -1.59
N LYS A 81 -4.83 11.98 -1.07
CA LYS A 81 -5.09 13.18 -1.88
C LYS A 81 -4.18 13.26 -3.09
N GLN A 82 -2.87 13.02 -2.92
CA GLN A 82 -1.92 12.99 -4.02
C GLN A 82 -2.25 11.90 -5.06
N VAL A 83 -2.52 10.68 -4.61
CA VAL A 83 -2.78 9.52 -5.49
C VAL A 83 -4.06 9.72 -6.29
N VAL A 84 -5.14 10.19 -5.66
CA VAL A 84 -6.42 10.38 -6.35
C VAL A 84 -6.39 11.61 -7.27
N LEU A 85 -5.73 12.72 -6.90
CA LEU A 85 -5.58 13.90 -7.77
C LEU A 85 -4.66 13.66 -8.97
N GLY A 86 -3.75 12.70 -8.90
CA GLY A 86 -2.85 12.33 -9.99
C GLY A 86 -3.57 11.84 -11.26
N THR A 87 -4.88 11.59 -11.21
CA THR A 87 -5.70 11.15 -12.35
C THR A 87 -6.10 12.30 -13.29
N GLY A 88 -5.87 13.57 -12.91
CA GLY A 88 -5.99 14.72 -13.81
C GLY A 88 -7.40 15.33 -13.97
N GLU A 89 -8.42 14.79 -13.30
CA GLU A 89 -9.79 15.32 -13.30
C GLU A 89 -10.12 16.08 -11.99
N TYR A 90 -11.22 16.82 -11.99
CA TYR A 90 -11.75 17.43 -10.76
C TYR A 90 -12.12 16.31 -9.78
N VAL A 91 -11.38 16.19 -8.68
CA VAL A 91 -11.62 15.20 -7.63
C VAL A 91 -12.45 15.84 -6.52
N GLY A 92 -13.67 15.35 -6.34
CA GLY A 92 -14.56 15.72 -5.26
C GLY A 92 -14.35 14.87 -4.01
N MET A 93 -15.04 15.23 -2.92
CA MET A 93 -15.03 14.44 -1.68
C MET A 93 -15.54 13.01 -1.90
N PHE A 94 -16.44 12.81 -2.86
CA PHE A 94 -16.98 11.51 -3.23
C PHE A 94 -15.89 10.55 -3.75
N ASP A 95 -14.93 11.06 -4.51
CA ASP A 95 -13.85 10.25 -5.09
C ASP A 95 -12.86 9.77 -4.04
N PHE A 96 -12.59 10.57 -2.99
CA PHE A 96 -11.77 10.11 -1.85
C PHE A 96 -12.46 8.99 -1.09
N ILE A 97 -13.77 9.09 -0.86
CA ILE A 97 -14.55 8.05 -0.17
C ILE A 97 -14.61 6.76 -1.01
N HIS A 98 -14.59 6.89 -2.35
CA HIS A 98 -14.62 5.77 -3.28
C HIS A 98 -13.25 5.42 -3.85
N ALA A 99 -12.16 5.85 -3.20
CA ALA A 99 -10.82 5.49 -3.64
C ALA A 99 -10.70 3.97 -3.78
N THR A 100 -10.13 3.52 -4.89
CA THR A 100 -9.99 2.10 -5.20
C THR A 100 -9.02 1.41 -4.23
N ALA A 101 -9.05 0.08 -4.19
CA ALA A 101 -8.11 -0.72 -3.40
C ALA A 101 -6.64 -0.33 -3.69
N GLU A 102 -6.31 -0.18 -4.99
CA GLU A 102 -5.00 0.28 -5.46
C GLU A 102 -4.64 1.67 -4.89
N GLN A 103 -5.55 2.65 -5.01
CA GLN A 103 -5.28 4.02 -4.59
C GLN A 103 -5.03 4.10 -3.08
N ARG A 104 -5.85 3.40 -2.28
CA ARG A 104 -5.68 3.29 -0.83
C ARG A 104 -4.35 2.66 -0.47
N CYS A 105 -4.01 1.55 -1.12
CA CYS A 105 -2.76 0.85 -0.83
C CYS A 105 -1.51 1.67 -1.21
N LYS A 106 -1.52 2.35 -2.35
CA LYS A 106 -0.44 3.27 -2.75
C LYS A 106 -0.30 4.42 -1.75
N ALA A 107 -1.41 4.99 -1.30
CA ALA A 107 -1.39 6.04 -0.29
C ALA A 107 -0.83 5.56 1.06
N ALA A 108 -1.18 4.35 1.50
CA ALA A 108 -0.64 3.74 2.70
C ALA A 108 0.88 3.51 2.60
N LEU A 109 1.34 2.98 1.46
CA LEU A 109 2.75 2.73 1.23
C LEU A 109 3.56 4.04 1.18
N LEU A 110 3.02 5.08 0.54
CA LEU A 110 3.60 6.42 0.53
C LEU A 110 3.64 7.05 1.92
N ALA A 111 2.61 6.86 2.75
CA ALA A 111 2.58 7.39 4.11
C ALA A 111 3.69 6.78 4.97
N VAL A 112 3.89 5.46 4.88
CA VAL A 112 4.95 4.77 5.64
C VAL A 112 6.35 5.18 5.18
N ILE A 113 6.59 5.26 3.87
CA ILE A 113 7.92 5.54 3.30
C ILE A 113 8.25 7.04 3.31
N GLY A 114 7.26 7.90 3.10
CA GLY A 114 7.42 9.35 3.14
C GLY A 114 7.54 9.92 4.56
N GLY A 115 6.95 9.25 5.56
CA GLY A 115 7.09 9.62 6.98
C GLY A 115 8.48 9.34 7.56
N SER A 116 9.30 8.50 6.91
CA SER A 116 10.65 8.13 7.38
C SER A 116 11.72 9.21 7.12
N GLY A 117 11.34 10.40 6.65
CA GLY A 117 12.23 11.53 6.35
C GLY A 117 12.30 12.63 7.41
N ASN A 118 11.67 12.44 8.57
CA ASN A 118 11.72 13.38 9.70
C ASN A 118 12.35 12.73 10.94
N GLU A 119 13.67 12.52 10.89
CA GLU A 119 14.55 12.38 12.07
C GLU A 119 15.80 13.25 11.89
#